data_AF-A0A8S8YKH9-F1
#
_entry.id   AF-A0A8S8YKH9-F1
#
_cell.length_a   1.000
_cell.length_b   1.000
_cell.length_c   1.000
_cell.angle_alpha   90.00
_cell.angle_beta   90.00
_cell.angle_gamma   90.00
#
_symmetry.space_group_name_H-M   'P 1'
#
loop_
_entity.id
_entity.type
_entity.pdbx_description
1 polymer ?
#
loop_
_entity_poly.entity_id
_entity_poly.type
_entity_poly.pdbx_seq_one_letter_code
_entity_poly.pdbx_strand_id
1 'polypeptide(L)'
;MRNVFENGLSESETVKLTHAMLHSGTVLEWPEEWKHLVVDKHSTGGIGDKVSLILAPALAACGLKCPMIAGRGLAHTGGTLDKLESLQGYDVSVTPEQASEMVHTIGCMIGGQTGEIAPADKRMYAIRDVTGLIASTPLITGSILSKKAAEGLAALVMDIKVGRAAFMQTLDEARVLAESIVSTGNGLGISTRVTLTEMDSPIGFAAGNALEVLESVETLRGSGPADLEELVCIQGGILLHSTGVCESIDEGAFRIHDSLVDGSAMALFEQMCIAQGVEQAMFSSEHNLLKGLGLLDSELNTTEFPVPQPGWIADIDAMALGTVVLELGGGRQGVG
;
A
#
# COMPACT_ATOMS: atom_id res chain seq x y z
N MET A 1 3.51 13.73 -24.30
CA MET A 1 3.58 14.01 -22.85
C MET A 1 3.42 15.49 -22.54
N ARG A 2 4.29 16.39 -23.02
CA ARG A 2 4.13 17.84 -22.77
C ARG A 2 2.73 18.38 -23.12
N ASN A 3 2.22 18.05 -24.31
CA ASN A 3 0.87 18.44 -24.71
C ASN A 3 -0.22 17.87 -23.77
N VAL A 4 -0.07 16.64 -23.27
CA VAL A 4 -0.98 16.03 -22.28
C VAL A 4 -0.87 16.72 -20.92
N PHE A 5 0.34 17.10 -20.50
CA PHE A 5 0.55 17.85 -19.27
C PHE A 5 -0.13 19.22 -19.30
N GLU A 6 -0.05 19.91 -20.43
CA GLU A 6 -0.60 21.27 -20.61
C GLU A 6 -2.11 21.28 -20.86
N ASN A 7 -2.65 20.29 -21.58
CA ASN A 7 -4.05 20.32 -22.05
C ASN A 7 -4.93 19.23 -21.42
N GLY A 8 -4.35 18.32 -20.63
CA GLY A 8 -5.06 17.17 -20.08
C GLY A 8 -5.40 16.10 -21.13
N LEU A 9 -6.27 15.17 -20.73
CA LEU A 9 -6.94 14.18 -21.58
C LEU A 9 -8.40 14.12 -21.15
N SER A 10 -9.30 13.79 -22.07
CA SER A 10 -10.65 13.37 -21.68
C SER A 10 -10.59 12.05 -20.90
N GLU A 11 -11.67 11.73 -20.18
CA GLU A 11 -11.84 10.43 -19.51
C GLU A 11 -11.63 9.27 -20.49
N SER A 12 -12.25 9.33 -21.68
CA SER A 12 -12.13 8.27 -22.69
C SER A 12 -10.71 8.09 -23.22
N GLU A 13 -9.93 9.17 -23.32
CA GLU A 13 -8.53 9.13 -23.74
C GLU A 13 -7.64 8.62 -22.61
N THR A 14 -7.95 8.96 -21.35
CA THR A 14 -7.25 8.46 -20.17
C THR A 14 -7.45 6.96 -20.02
N VAL A 15 -8.67 6.45 -20.21
CA VAL A 15 -8.96 5.00 -20.25
C VAL A 15 -8.15 4.32 -21.36
N LYS A 16 -8.15 4.86 -22.59
CA LYS A 16 -7.40 4.29 -23.71
C LYS A 16 -5.89 4.27 -23.45
N LEU A 17 -5.34 5.35 -22.91
CA LEU A 17 -3.93 5.44 -22.52
C LEU A 17 -3.59 4.38 -21.47
N THR A 18 -4.42 4.26 -20.43
CA THR A 18 -4.23 3.32 -19.33
C THR A 18 -4.31 1.88 -19.82
N HIS A 19 -5.31 1.55 -20.63
CA HIS A 19 -5.48 0.25 -21.27
C HIS A 19 -4.26 -0.11 -22.16
N ALA A 20 -3.75 0.85 -22.94
CA ALA A 20 -2.56 0.61 -23.76
C ALA A 20 -1.29 0.37 -22.92
N MET A 21 -1.14 1.06 -21.78
CA MET A 21 -0.02 0.82 -20.86
C MET A 21 -0.15 -0.52 -20.13
N LEU A 22 -1.36 -0.89 -19.70
CA LEU A 22 -1.68 -2.18 -19.10
C LEU A 22 -1.23 -3.33 -20.02
N HIS A 23 -1.68 -3.32 -21.27
CA HIS A 23 -1.37 -4.38 -22.25
C HIS A 23 0.01 -4.25 -22.92
N SER A 24 0.90 -3.40 -22.39
CA SER A 24 2.29 -3.34 -22.86
C SER A 24 3.15 -4.46 -22.28
N GLY A 25 2.63 -5.21 -21.31
CA GLY A 25 3.32 -6.28 -20.59
C GLY A 25 2.38 -7.39 -20.13
N THR A 26 2.81 -8.15 -19.13
CA THR A 26 2.05 -9.25 -18.53
C THR A 26 0.87 -8.74 -17.73
N VAL A 27 -0.27 -9.44 -17.84
CA VAL A 27 -1.46 -9.26 -17.01
C VAL A 27 -1.72 -10.58 -16.32
N LEU A 28 -1.89 -10.57 -14.99
CA LEU A 28 -2.21 -11.76 -14.22
C LEU A 28 -3.65 -12.19 -14.51
N GLU A 29 -3.83 -13.48 -14.77
CA GLU A 29 -5.14 -14.08 -15.02
C GLU A 29 -5.49 -15.04 -13.88
N TRP A 30 -6.75 -14.99 -13.45
CA TRP A 30 -7.25 -15.74 -12.31
C TRP A 30 -8.38 -16.68 -12.73
N PRO A 31 -8.52 -17.84 -12.08
CA PRO A 31 -9.63 -18.76 -12.34
C PRO A 31 -10.99 -18.09 -12.22
N GLU A 32 -11.89 -18.40 -13.15
CA GLU A 32 -13.22 -17.79 -13.27
C GLU A 32 -14.04 -17.92 -11.98
N GLU A 33 -13.84 -19.01 -11.23
CA GLU A 33 -14.56 -19.32 -10.00
C GLU A 33 -14.34 -18.27 -8.91
N TRP A 34 -13.18 -17.62 -8.88
CA TRP A 34 -12.82 -16.67 -7.82
C TRP A 34 -12.22 -15.37 -8.32
N LYS A 35 -12.15 -15.12 -9.64
CA LYS A 35 -11.66 -13.85 -10.19
C LYS A 35 -12.38 -12.61 -9.62
N HIS A 36 -13.65 -12.76 -9.26
CA HIS A 36 -14.48 -11.68 -8.68
C HIS A 36 -14.08 -11.31 -7.24
N LEU A 37 -13.24 -12.12 -6.60
CA LEU A 37 -12.71 -11.91 -5.25
C LEU A 37 -11.31 -11.27 -5.25
N VAL A 38 -10.73 -11.03 -6.43
CA VAL A 38 -9.39 -10.47 -6.57
C VAL A 38 -9.45 -8.96 -6.35
N VAL A 39 -8.72 -8.49 -5.35
CA VAL A 39 -8.77 -7.11 -4.89
C VAL A 39 -7.39 -6.58 -4.55
N ASP A 40 -7.24 -5.27 -4.57
CA ASP A 40 -6.05 -4.61 -4.02
C ASP A 40 -6.37 -3.26 -3.39
N LYS A 41 -5.43 -2.76 -2.58
CA LYS A 41 -5.39 -1.40 -2.07
C LYS A 41 -4.06 -0.75 -2.44
N HIS A 42 -4.11 0.45 -3.01
CA HIS A 42 -2.91 1.25 -3.25
C HIS A 42 -3.01 2.62 -2.58
N SER A 43 -1.88 3.12 -2.09
CA SER A 43 -1.77 4.44 -1.47
C SER A 43 -0.88 5.35 -2.31
N THR A 44 -1.17 6.65 -2.33
CA THR A 44 -0.27 7.65 -2.92
C THR A 44 1.02 7.87 -2.11
N GLY A 45 1.14 7.23 -0.94
CA GLY A 45 2.29 7.32 -0.04
C GLY A 45 2.06 8.32 1.09
N GLY A 46 2.55 7.98 2.28
CA GLY A 46 2.41 8.77 3.49
C GLY A 46 3.41 8.34 4.57
N ILE A 47 3.50 9.12 5.64
CA ILE A 47 4.38 8.88 6.78
C ILE A 47 3.68 7.94 7.76
N GLY A 48 4.33 6.82 8.10
CA GLY A 48 3.70 5.78 8.92
C GLY A 48 2.63 4.98 8.18
N ASP A 49 2.50 5.07 6.85
CA ASP A 49 1.45 4.33 6.13
C ASP A 49 1.80 2.85 5.97
N LYS A 50 1.51 2.04 7.00
CA LYS A 50 1.72 0.59 7.04
C LYS A 50 0.46 -0.24 6.80
N VAL A 51 -0.64 0.41 6.39
CA VAL A 51 -1.95 -0.22 6.18
C VAL A 51 -1.86 -1.46 5.27
N SER A 52 -1.04 -1.41 4.21
CA SER A 52 -0.92 -2.52 3.27
C SER A 52 -0.39 -3.82 3.90
N LEU A 53 0.48 -3.73 4.91
CA LEU A 53 1.05 -4.92 5.59
C LEU A 53 -0.03 -5.67 6.36
N ILE A 54 -1.01 -4.94 6.89
CA ILE A 54 -2.10 -5.48 7.71
C ILE A 54 -3.27 -5.88 6.83
N LEU A 55 -3.61 -5.04 5.85
CA LEU A 55 -4.82 -5.19 5.05
C LEU A 55 -4.74 -6.39 4.09
N ALA A 56 -3.59 -6.65 3.47
CA ALA A 56 -3.45 -7.78 2.54
C ALA A 56 -3.80 -9.15 3.19
N PRO A 57 -3.22 -9.52 4.35
CA PRO A 57 -3.61 -10.76 5.03
C PRO A 57 -5.01 -10.71 5.66
N ALA A 58 -5.49 -9.55 6.12
CA ALA A 58 -6.86 -9.42 6.64
C ALA A 58 -7.93 -9.63 5.54
N LEU A 59 -7.69 -9.14 4.33
CA LEU A 59 -8.53 -9.41 3.16
C LEU A 59 -8.55 -10.90 2.83
N ALA A 60 -7.39 -11.56 2.87
CA ALA A 60 -7.28 -13.00 2.65
C ALA A 60 -8.02 -13.81 3.73
N ALA A 61 -7.93 -13.39 5.00
CA ALA A 61 -8.67 -14.00 6.10
C ALA A 61 -10.20 -13.87 5.91
N CYS A 62 -10.64 -12.77 5.29
CA CYS A 62 -12.04 -12.55 4.93
C CYS A 62 -12.48 -13.25 3.62
N GLY A 63 -11.61 -14.05 2.99
CA GLY A 63 -11.91 -14.84 1.80
C GLY A 63 -11.65 -14.13 0.46
N LEU A 64 -11.06 -12.94 0.47
CA LEU A 64 -10.64 -12.25 -0.75
C LEU A 64 -9.24 -12.70 -1.20
N LYS A 65 -8.82 -12.23 -2.38
CA LYS A 65 -7.55 -12.61 -3.01
C LYS A 65 -6.75 -11.35 -3.32
N CYS A 66 -5.57 -11.21 -2.71
CA CYS A 66 -4.77 -9.98 -2.77
C CYS A 66 -3.38 -10.20 -3.39
N PRO A 67 -3.24 -10.10 -4.73
CA PRO A 67 -1.97 -10.21 -5.45
C PRO A 67 -1.18 -8.89 -5.47
N MET A 68 -0.95 -8.26 -4.32
CA MET A 68 -0.49 -6.88 -4.24
C MET A 68 0.90 -6.68 -4.85
N ILE A 69 0.98 -5.87 -5.91
CA ILE A 69 2.25 -5.36 -6.44
C ILE A 69 2.54 -4.01 -5.82
N ALA A 70 3.49 -3.95 -4.91
CA ALA A 70 3.83 -2.75 -4.18
C ALA A 70 5.07 -2.01 -4.74
N GLY A 71 5.27 -0.80 -4.25
CA GLY A 71 6.39 0.06 -4.59
C GLY A 71 7.39 0.21 -3.45
N ARG A 72 8.55 0.74 -3.79
CA ARG A 72 9.56 1.24 -2.85
C ARG A 72 9.31 2.71 -2.54
N GLY A 73 9.93 3.21 -1.48
CA GLY A 73 9.75 4.57 -1.00
C GLY A 73 10.16 5.60 -2.05
N LEU A 74 9.45 6.72 -2.05
CA LEU A 74 9.70 7.87 -2.92
C LEU A 74 9.84 9.11 -2.04
N ALA A 75 10.98 9.78 -2.16
CA ALA A 75 11.32 10.97 -1.38
C ALA A 75 11.18 10.70 0.14
N HIS A 76 10.40 11.52 0.85
CA HIS A 76 10.19 11.44 2.30
C HIS A 76 9.22 10.32 2.71
N THR A 77 8.53 9.68 1.78
CA THR A 77 7.58 8.59 2.07
C THR A 77 8.27 7.22 2.01
N GLY A 78 8.05 6.41 3.04
CA GLY A 78 8.51 5.01 3.07
C GLY A 78 7.70 4.12 2.14
N GLY A 79 8.31 3.07 1.59
CA GLY A 79 7.65 2.11 0.70
C GLY A 79 7.29 0.81 1.40
N THR A 80 6.16 0.20 1.02
CA THR A 80 5.71 -1.10 1.53
C THR A 80 6.80 -2.18 1.40
N LEU A 81 7.52 -2.21 0.27
CA LEU A 81 8.58 -3.19 0.06
C LEU A 81 9.80 -2.97 0.97
N ASP A 82 10.18 -1.71 1.20
CA ASP A 82 11.32 -1.40 2.09
C ASP A 82 11.00 -1.77 3.55
N LYS A 83 9.72 -1.66 3.94
CA LYS A 83 9.23 -2.14 5.25
C LYS A 83 9.36 -3.66 5.32
N LEU A 84 8.81 -4.40 4.35
CA LEU A 84 8.83 -5.86 4.34
C LEU A 84 10.24 -6.46 4.28
N GLU A 85 11.17 -5.82 3.56
CA GLU A 85 12.59 -6.24 3.54
C GLU A 85 13.32 -6.07 4.88
N SER A 86 12.73 -5.39 5.86
CA SER A 86 13.24 -5.41 7.24
C SER A 86 13.02 -6.75 7.94
N LEU A 87 12.09 -7.58 7.45
CA LEU A 87 12.01 -8.98 7.82
C LEU A 87 13.14 -9.73 7.11
N GLN A 88 14.14 -10.13 7.87
CA GLN A 88 15.27 -10.89 7.35
C GLN A 88 14.82 -12.10 6.51
N GLY A 89 15.21 -12.11 5.24
CA GLY A 89 14.91 -13.17 4.28
C GLY A 89 13.70 -12.91 3.38
N TYR A 90 12.93 -11.84 3.61
CA TYR A 90 11.76 -11.53 2.78
C TYR A 90 12.19 -11.19 1.34
N ASP A 91 11.73 -12.00 0.38
CA ASP A 91 11.97 -11.84 -1.04
C ASP A 91 10.78 -11.13 -1.70
N VAL A 92 11.03 -9.92 -2.18
CA VAL A 92 10.07 -9.10 -2.93
C VAL A 92 10.03 -9.46 -4.41
N SER A 93 10.94 -10.30 -4.90
CA SER A 93 11.07 -10.68 -6.32
C SER A 93 10.23 -11.91 -6.62
N VAL A 94 8.93 -11.71 -6.82
CA VAL A 94 7.97 -12.80 -7.04
C VAL A 94 7.68 -12.96 -8.53
N THR A 95 7.86 -14.17 -9.08
CA THR A 95 7.44 -14.47 -10.47
C THR A 95 5.91 -14.60 -10.57
N PRO A 96 5.31 -14.43 -11.76
CA PRO A 96 3.87 -14.62 -11.95
C PRO A 96 3.35 -15.99 -11.46
N GLU A 97 4.14 -17.06 -11.62
CA GLU A 97 3.80 -18.41 -11.17
C GLU A 97 3.78 -18.51 -9.64
N GLN A 98 4.81 -17.96 -8.98
CA GLN A 98 4.88 -17.92 -7.52
C GLN A 98 3.74 -17.06 -6.94
N ALA A 99 3.45 -15.92 -7.57
CA ALA A 99 2.33 -15.06 -7.20
C ALA A 99 1.01 -15.83 -7.29
N SER A 100 0.81 -16.57 -8.39
CA SER A 100 -0.38 -17.38 -8.58
C SER A 100 -0.53 -18.47 -7.51
N GLU A 101 0.55 -19.18 -7.21
CA GLU A 101 0.58 -20.23 -6.17
C GLU A 101 0.27 -19.66 -4.78
N MET A 102 0.91 -18.57 -4.37
CA MET A 102 0.67 -17.94 -3.06
C MET A 102 -0.75 -17.41 -2.94
N VAL A 103 -1.28 -16.73 -3.96
CA VAL A 103 -2.65 -16.20 -3.91
C VAL A 103 -3.68 -17.34 -3.91
N HIS A 104 -3.41 -18.44 -4.62
CA HIS A 104 -4.27 -19.61 -4.59
C HIS A 104 -4.28 -20.26 -3.18
N THR A 105 -3.11 -20.46 -2.57
CA THR A 105 -2.93 -21.24 -1.34
C THR A 105 -3.16 -20.43 -0.05
N ILE A 106 -2.59 -19.22 0.02
CA ILE A 106 -2.60 -18.34 1.21
C ILE A 106 -3.68 -17.26 1.06
N GLY A 107 -3.97 -16.83 -0.17
CA GLY A 107 -4.93 -15.77 -0.45
C GLY A 107 -4.32 -14.38 -0.62
N CYS A 108 -3.05 -14.18 -0.28
CA CYS A 108 -2.36 -12.92 -0.52
C CYS A 108 -0.86 -13.11 -0.80
N MET A 109 -0.27 -12.09 -1.40
CA MET A 109 1.17 -11.86 -1.47
C MET A 109 1.45 -10.36 -1.56
N ILE A 110 2.65 -9.93 -1.17
CA ILE A 110 3.12 -8.57 -1.44
C ILE A 110 4.48 -8.66 -2.12
N GLY A 111 4.49 -8.39 -3.42
CA GLY A 111 5.67 -8.46 -4.28
C GLY A 111 6.00 -7.12 -4.94
N GLY A 112 7.21 -7.01 -5.48
CA GLY A 112 7.64 -5.86 -6.25
C GLY A 112 7.24 -5.93 -7.72
N GLN A 113 7.29 -4.78 -8.38
CA GLN A 113 7.08 -4.69 -9.82
C GLN A 113 8.17 -5.49 -10.55
N THR A 114 7.76 -6.49 -11.34
CA THR A 114 8.67 -7.13 -12.29
C THR A 114 8.85 -6.25 -13.52
N GLY A 115 9.92 -6.46 -14.29
CA GLY A 115 10.13 -5.75 -15.57
C GLY A 115 9.06 -6.04 -16.62
N GLU A 116 8.18 -7.01 -16.36
CA GLU A 116 7.13 -7.48 -17.27
C GLU A 116 5.80 -6.77 -17.05
N ILE A 117 5.57 -6.14 -15.89
CA ILE A 117 4.31 -5.45 -15.59
C ILE A 117 4.35 -4.02 -16.11
N ALA A 118 3.41 -3.68 -17.00
CA ALA A 118 3.23 -2.35 -17.59
C ALA A 118 4.55 -1.63 -17.99
N PRO A 119 5.44 -2.24 -18.80
CA PRO A 119 6.75 -1.67 -19.14
C PRO A 119 6.68 -0.30 -19.85
N ALA A 120 5.56 0.01 -20.52
CA ALA A 120 5.32 1.34 -21.06
C ALA A 120 5.24 2.40 -19.95
N ASP A 121 4.55 2.13 -18.84
CA ASP A 121 4.48 3.04 -17.69
C ASP A 121 5.87 3.32 -17.13
N LYS A 122 6.70 2.28 -16.91
CA LYS A 122 8.08 2.46 -16.42
C LYS A 122 8.88 3.45 -17.28
N ARG A 123 8.79 3.32 -18.61
CA ARG A 123 9.46 4.24 -19.55
C ARG A 123 8.85 5.64 -19.49
N MET A 124 7.52 5.74 -19.43
CA MET A 124 6.82 7.03 -19.37
C MET A 124 7.10 7.77 -18.06
N TYR A 125 7.13 7.07 -16.93
CA TYR A 125 7.46 7.60 -15.62
C TYR A 125 8.88 8.17 -15.59
N ALA A 126 9.87 7.41 -16.08
CA ALA A 126 11.26 7.88 -16.15
C ALA A 126 11.40 9.18 -16.97
N ILE A 127 10.65 9.30 -18.09
CA ILE A 127 10.62 10.54 -18.87
C ILE A 127 9.96 11.68 -18.09
N ARG A 128 8.82 11.41 -17.44
CA ARG A 128 8.08 12.44 -16.65
C ARG A 128 8.92 13.00 -15.52
N ASP A 129 9.68 12.14 -14.84
CA ASP A 129 10.56 12.50 -13.74
C ASP A 129 11.63 13.52 -14.18
N VAL A 130 12.39 13.20 -15.24
CA VAL A 130 13.46 14.08 -15.74
C VAL A 130 12.95 15.29 -16.54
N THR A 131 11.66 15.34 -16.88
CA THR A 131 11.06 16.45 -17.64
C THR A 131 10.14 17.35 -16.81
N GLY A 132 9.98 17.07 -15.51
CA GLY A 132 9.10 17.83 -14.62
C GLY A 132 7.61 17.68 -14.95
N LEU A 133 7.21 16.56 -15.56
CA LEU A 133 5.84 16.29 -16.00
C LEU A 133 5.12 15.29 -15.09
N ILE A 134 5.56 15.15 -13.84
CA ILE A 134 4.97 14.23 -12.86
C ILE A 134 3.55 14.65 -12.51
N ALA A 135 3.35 15.94 -12.22
CA ALA A 135 2.10 16.55 -11.74
C ALA A 135 1.03 16.73 -12.84
N SER A 136 0.70 15.65 -13.56
CA SER A 136 -0.38 15.61 -14.53
C SER A 136 -1.36 14.51 -14.15
N THR A 137 -2.59 14.89 -13.79
CA THR A 137 -3.66 13.98 -13.36
C THR A 137 -3.88 12.77 -14.28
N PRO A 138 -4.04 12.92 -15.61
CA PRO A 138 -4.25 11.77 -16.48
C PRO A 138 -3.01 10.86 -16.57
N LEU A 139 -1.79 11.42 -16.48
CA LEU A 139 -0.56 10.62 -16.49
C LEU A 139 -0.32 9.90 -15.15
N ILE A 140 -0.67 10.53 -14.02
CA ILE A 140 -0.65 9.89 -12.69
C ILE A 140 -1.67 8.76 -12.66
N THR A 141 -2.90 9.04 -13.08
CA THR A 141 -4.01 8.08 -13.14
C THR A 141 -3.64 6.87 -13.97
N GLY A 142 -3.18 7.09 -15.21
CA GLY A 142 -2.80 5.99 -16.08
C GLY A 142 -1.62 5.20 -15.53
N SER A 143 -0.63 5.87 -14.94
CA SER A 143 0.52 5.20 -14.33
C SER A 143 0.11 4.27 -13.20
N ILE A 144 -0.69 4.75 -12.25
CA ILE A 144 -1.15 3.97 -11.10
C ILE A 144 -2.00 2.80 -11.59
N LEU A 145 -3.06 3.09 -12.35
CA LEU A 145 -4.05 2.11 -12.74
C LEU A 145 -3.53 1.07 -13.73
N SER A 146 -2.57 1.39 -14.60
CA SER A 146 -2.01 0.37 -15.51
C SER A 146 -1.28 -0.73 -14.76
N LYS A 147 -0.62 -0.40 -13.64
CA LYS A 147 0.05 -1.39 -12.78
C LYS A 147 -0.95 -2.19 -11.97
N LYS A 148 -1.94 -1.52 -11.35
CA LYS A 148 -2.98 -2.18 -10.56
C LYS A 148 -3.87 -3.07 -11.40
N ALA A 149 -4.28 -2.61 -12.59
CA ALA A 149 -5.07 -3.42 -13.51
C ALA A 149 -4.31 -4.66 -14.02
N ALA A 150 -2.97 -4.63 -14.05
CA ALA A 150 -2.16 -5.79 -14.43
C ALA A 150 -2.25 -6.93 -13.42
N GLU A 151 -2.75 -6.66 -12.21
CA GLU A 151 -3.01 -7.67 -11.19
C GLU A 151 -4.33 -8.42 -11.42
N GLY A 152 -5.12 -8.09 -12.44
CA GLY A 152 -6.37 -8.79 -12.76
C GLY A 152 -7.49 -8.57 -11.74
N LEU A 153 -7.57 -7.36 -11.18
CA LEU A 153 -8.47 -7.01 -10.07
C LEU A 153 -9.95 -6.92 -10.49
N ALA A 154 -10.83 -7.39 -9.62
CA ALA A 154 -12.27 -7.09 -9.67
C ALA A 154 -12.61 -5.78 -8.94
N ALA A 155 -11.90 -5.46 -7.85
CA ALA A 155 -12.10 -4.22 -7.11
C ALA A 155 -10.77 -3.61 -6.62
N LEU A 156 -10.75 -2.28 -6.50
CA LEU A 156 -9.59 -1.51 -6.08
C LEU A 156 -10.01 -0.38 -5.13
N VAL A 157 -9.32 -0.26 -4.00
CA VAL A 157 -9.37 0.95 -3.17
C VAL A 157 -8.09 1.75 -3.36
N MET A 158 -8.28 3.02 -3.70
CA MET A 158 -7.20 3.99 -3.85
C MET A 158 -7.22 4.96 -2.67
N ASP A 159 -6.15 4.94 -1.88
CA ASP A 159 -5.96 5.81 -0.73
C ASP A 159 -5.14 7.03 -1.12
N ILE A 160 -5.83 8.16 -1.33
CA ILE A 160 -5.19 9.42 -1.69
C ILE A 160 -4.99 10.20 -0.40
N LYS A 161 -3.71 10.36 -0.04
CA LYS A 161 -3.30 11.17 1.10
C LYS A 161 -3.51 12.66 0.80
N VAL A 162 -3.96 13.42 1.79
CA VAL A 162 -4.23 14.86 1.70
C VAL A 162 -3.60 15.57 2.90
N GLY A 163 -2.86 16.65 2.66
CA GLY A 163 -2.25 17.47 3.71
C GLY A 163 -0.77 17.71 3.50
N ARG A 164 -0.12 18.32 4.49
CA ARG A 164 1.24 18.87 4.37
C ARG A 164 2.29 17.82 3.96
N ALA A 165 2.17 16.58 4.41
CA ALA A 165 3.11 15.50 4.09
C ALA A 165 2.67 14.61 2.93
N ALA A 166 1.51 14.88 2.32
CA ALA A 166 1.01 14.14 1.16
C ALA A 166 1.54 14.68 -0.17
N PHE A 167 1.39 13.86 -1.21
CA PHE A 167 1.55 14.34 -2.58
C PHE A 167 0.49 15.38 -2.97
N MET A 168 -0.75 15.22 -2.48
CA MET A 168 -1.82 16.20 -2.67
C MET A 168 -1.94 17.09 -1.44
N GLN A 169 -1.61 18.37 -1.59
CA GLN A 169 -1.57 19.31 -0.47
C GLN A 169 -2.96 19.86 -0.13
N THR A 170 -3.87 19.88 -1.10
CA THR A 170 -5.24 20.39 -0.92
C THR A 170 -6.29 19.34 -1.23
N LEU A 171 -7.43 19.44 -0.55
CA LEU A 171 -8.56 18.54 -0.77
C LEU A 171 -9.15 18.64 -2.17
N ASP A 172 -9.09 19.83 -2.79
CA ASP A 172 -9.62 20.04 -4.14
C ASP A 172 -8.74 19.35 -5.20
N GLU A 173 -7.41 19.43 -5.10
CA GLU A 173 -6.50 18.66 -5.96
C GLU A 173 -6.70 17.15 -5.79
N ALA A 174 -6.86 16.70 -4.55
CA ALA A 174 -7.11 15.30 -4.24
C ALA A 174 -8.42 14.79 -4.84
N ARG A 175 -9.50 15.60 -4.81
CA ARG A 175 -10.79 15.27 -5.46
C ARG A 175 -10.65 15.14 -6.97
N VAL A 176 -9.91 16.03 -7.62
CA VAL A 176 -9.68 15.96 -9.07
C VAL A 176 -8.95 14.66 -9.44
N LEU A 177 -7.94 14.25 -8.67
CA LEU A 177 -7.28 12.96 -8.89
C LEU A 177 -8.22 11.79 -8.61
N ALA A 178 -9.01 11.86 -7.53
CA ALA A 178 -9.97 10.83 -7.16
C ALA A 178 -10.98 10.55 -8.28
N GLU A 179 -11.58 11.61 -8.85
CA GLU A 179 -12.54 11.49 -9.95
C GLU A 179 -11.91 10.87 -11.20
N SER A 180 -10.69 11.27 -11.53
CA SER A 180 -9.94 10.70 -12.66
C SER A 180 -9.65 9.21 -12.45
N ILE A 181 -9.22 8.82 -11.25
CA ILE A 181 -8.95 7.42 -10.87
C ILE A 181 -10.22 6.58 -10.90
N VAL A 182 -11.31 7.05 -10.28
CA VAL A 182 -12.57 6.30 -10.21
C VAL A 182 -13.15 6.10 -11.60
N SER A 183 -13.22 7.16 -12.42
CA SER A 183 -13.79 7.03 -13.77
C SER A 183 -12.93 6.13 -14.66
N THR A 184 -11.61 6.28 -14.61
CA THR A 184 -10.69 5.46 -15.41
C THR A 184 -10.70 3.99 -14.97
N GLY A 185 -10.66 3.70 -13.66
CA GLY A 185 -10.67 2.35 -13.13
C GLY A 185 -11.97 1.61 -13.46
N ASN A 186 -13.12 2.28 -13.28
CA ASN A 186 -14.42 1.73 -13.68
C ASN A 186 -14.52 1.56 -15.21
N GLY A 187 -13.94 2.46 -15.99
CA GLY A 187 -13.83 2.35 -17.44
C GLY A 187 -12.98 1.16 -17.92
N LEU A 188 -12.10 0.63 -17.07
CA LEU A 188 -11.34 -0.62 -17.29
C LEU A 188 -12.08 -1.87 -16.78
N GLY A 189 -13.25 -1.71 -16.16
CA GLY A 189 -14.03 -2.81 -15.59
C GLY A 189 -13.65 -3.19 -14.16
N ILE A 190 -12.85 -2.36 -13.47
CA ILE A 190 -12.45 -2.58 -12.07
C ILE A 190 -13.32 -1.71 -11.18
N SER A 191 -14.03 -2.31 -10.22
CA SER A 191 -14.84 -1.57 -9.24
C SER A 191 -13.91 -0.72 -8.36
N THR A 192 -13.77 0.56 -8.71
CA THR A 192 -12.74 1.42 -8.13
C THR A 192 -13.38 2.45 -7.21
N ARG A 193 -12.88 2.51 -5.98
CA ARG A 193 -13.27 3.51 -4.97
C ARG A 193 -12.04 4.22 -4.42
N VAL A 194 -12.24 5.45 -3.96
CA VAL A 194 -11.17 6.28 -3.40
C VAL A 194 -11.51 6.67 -1.97
N THR A 195 -10.52 6.59 -1.07
CA THR A 195 -10.55 7.24 0.24
C THR A 195 -9.62 8.45 0.22
N LEU A 196 -10.10 9.60 0.68
CA LEU A 196 -9.27 10.78 0.91
C LEU A 196 -8.91 10.80 2.39
N THR A 197 -7.63 10.64 2.73
CA THR A 197 -7.19 10.47 4.13
C THR A 197 -6.16 11.52 4.51
N GLU A 198 -6.25 12.01 5.75
CA GLU A 198 -5.36 13.03 6.28
C GLU A 198 -3.90 12.52 6.34
N MET A 199 -2.97 13.42 6.07
CA MET A 199 -1.52 13.19 6.17
C MET A 199 -0.82 14.46 6.65
N ASP A 200 -1.49 15.20 7.53
CA ASP A 200 -0.90 16.26 8.33
C ASP A 200 -0.14 15.69 9.53
N SER A 201 -0.66 14.59 10.09
CA SER A 201 -0.03 13.77 11.12
C SER A 201 0.29 12.36 10.61
N PRO A 202 1.34 11.71 11.16
CA PRO A 202 1.71 10.35 10.77
C PRO A 202 0.63 9.35 11.19
N ILE A 203 0.54 8.23 10.45
CA ILE A 203 -0.38 7.13 10.77
C ILE A 203 0.27 6.20 11.81
N GLY A 204 -0.44 5.97 12.90
CA GLY A 204 0.02 5.20 14.05
C GLY A 204 1.13 5.89 14.85
N PHE A 205 1.96 5.12 15.54
CA PHE A 205 3.04 5.64 16.40
C PHE A 205 4.44 5.44 15.80
N ALA A 206 4.59 4.53 14.84
CA ALA A 206 5.85 4.25 14.17
C ALA A 206 5.99 4.89 12.78
N ALA A 207 7.16 5.44 12.48
CA ALA A 207 7.56 5.84 11.12
C ALA A 207 8.97 5.29 10.82
N GLY A 208 9.13 4.61 9.67
CA GLY A 208 10.37 3.92 9.29
C GLY A 208 10.09 2.60 8.57
N ASN A 209 10.97 1.61 8.78
CA ASN A 209 10.84 0.29 8.16
C ASN A 209 10.52 -0.78 9.22
N ALA A 210 11.53 -1.22 9.98
CA ALA A 210 11.39 -2.25 11.02
C ALA A 210 10.35 -1.90 12.11
N LEU A 211 10.32 -0.64 12.54
CA LEU A 211 9.34 -0.16 13.52
C LEU A 211 7.91 -0.21 12.98
N GLU A 212 7.72 0.05 11.68
CA GLU A 212 6.39 -0.05 11.06
C GLU A 212 5.96 -1.51 10.86
N VAL A 213 6.89 -2.43 10.62
CA VAL A 213 6.60 -3.87 10.64
C VAL A 213 6.19 -4.33 12.04
N LEU A 214 6.90 -3.90 13.08
CA LEU A 214 6.55 -4.23 14.46
C LEU A 214 5.12 -3.78 14.80
N GLU A 215 4.79 -2.52 14.54
CA GLU A 215 3.44 -1.99 14.80
C GLU A 215 2.36 -2.67 13.93
N SER A 216 2.72 -3.11 12.72
CA SER A 216 1.82 -3.92 11.88
C SER A 216 1.52 -5.28 12.51
N VAL A 217 2.55 -5.94 13.08
CA VAL A 217 2.37 -7.22 13.79
C VAL A 217 1.57 -7.04 15.08
N GLU A 218 1.78 -5.95 15.81
CA GLU A 218 0.96 -5.61 16.99
C GLU A 218 -0.50 -5.38 16.61
N THR A 219 -0.75 -4.70 15.48
CA THR A 219 -2.10 -4.49 14.95
C THR A 219 -2.76 -5.79 14.51
N LEU A 220 -2.02 -6.67 13.83
CA LEU A 220 -2.49 -8.01 13.45
C LEU A 220 -2.78 -8.92 14.65
N ARG A 221 -2.28 -8.57 15.84
CA ARG A 221 -2.57 -9.23 17.13
C ARG A 221 -3.65 -8.50 17.93
N GLY A 222 -4.39 -7.58 17.31
CA GLY A 222 -5.49 -6.83 17.93
C GLY A 222 -5.04 -5.76 18.93
N SER A 223 -3.81 -5.26 18.82
CA SER A 223 -3.22 -4.25 19.73
C SER A 223 -2.62 -3.05 18.98
N GLY A 224 -3.24 -2.65 17.87
CA GLY A 224 -2.76 -1.55 17.02
C GLY A 224 -3.21 -0.16 17.47
N PRO A 225 -2.61 0.90 16.91
CA PRO A 225 -3.15 2.27 17.03
C PRO A 225 -4.54 2.38 16.41
N ALA A 226 -5.43 3.15 17.05
CA ALA A 226 -6.83 3.24 16.66
C ALA A 226 -7.05 3.83 15.26
N ASP A 227 -6.24 4.82 14.86
CA ASP A 227 -6.29 5.46 13.54
C ASP A 227 -5.87 4.51 12.42
N LEU A 228 -4.82 3.70 12.67
CA LEU A 228 -4.36 2.68 11.75
C LEU A 228 -5.41 1.57 11.59
N GLU A 229 -5.97 1.08 12.69
CA GLU A 229 -7.00 0.05 12.68
C GLU A 229 -8.28 0.51 11.98
N GLU A 230 -8.75 1.73 12.27
CA GLU A 230 -9.91 2.33 11.61
C GLU A 230 -9.72 2.36 10.08
N LEU A 231 -8.54 2.81 9.63
CA LEU A 231 -8.24 2.91 8.21
C LEU A 231 -8.19 1.54 7.52
N VAL A 232 -7.58 0.54 8.16
CA VAL A 232 -7.57 -0.85 7.69
C VAL A 232 -9.00 -1.38 7.54
N CYS A 233 -9.83 -1.20 8.57
CA CYS A 233 -11.20 -1.70 8.59
C CYS A 233 -12.08 -1.03 7.53
N ILE A 234 -12.01 0.30 7.40
CA ILE A 234 -12.80 1.03 6.38
C ILE A 234 -12.40 0.58 4.97
N GLN A 235 -11.11 0.54 4.66
CA GLN A 235 -10.64 0.17 3.31
C GLN A 235 -10.97 -1.29 2.98
N GLY A 236 -10.81 -2.20 3.94
CA GLY A 236 -11.18 -3.60 3.75
C GLY A 236 -12.68 -3.81 3.64
N GLY A 237 -13.49 -3.07 4.41
CA GLY A 237 -14.94 -3.08 4.30
C GLY A 237 -15.44 -2.61 2.94
N ILE A 238 -14.79 -1.59 2.36
CA ILE A 238 -15.07 -1.12 1.00
C ILE A 238 -14.78 -2.23 -0.03
N LEU A 239 -13.68 -2.96 0.11
CA LEU A 239 -13.31 -4.03 -0.82
C LEU A 239 -14.25 -5.24 -0.70
N LEU A 240 -14.59 -5.66 0.52
CA LEU A 240 -15.56 -6.75 0.76
C LEU A 240 -16.95 -6.44 0.20
N HIS A 241 -17.40 -5.19 0.36
CA HIS A 241 -18.65 -4.75 -0.24
C HIS A 241 -18.57 -4.69 -1.77
N SER A 242 -17.45 -4.20 -2.32
CA SER A 242 -17.25 -4.08 -3.78
C SER A 242 -17.22 -5.43 -4.51
N THR A 243 -16.89 -6.52 -3.82
CA THR A 243 -16.91 -7.89 -4.37
C THR A 243 -18.21 -8.64 -4.11
N GLY A 244 -19.17 -8.03 -3.41
CA GLY A 244 -20.45 -8.64 -3.04
C GLY A 244 -20.35 -9.67 -1.91
N VAL A 245 -19.22 -9.71 -1.18
CA VAL A 245 -18.99 -10.61 -0.04
C VAL A 245 -19.72 -10.13 1.22
N CYS A 246 -20.02 -8.82 1.31
CA CYS A 246 -20.82 -8.22 2.38
C CYS A 246 -21.92 -7.31 1.81
N GLU A 247 -23.03 -7.15 2.53
CA GLU A 247 -24.16 -6.31 2.14
C GLU A 247 -23.85 -4.81 2.36
N SER A 248 -22.97 -4.49 3.31
CA SER A 248 -22.57 -3.12 3.63
C SER A 248 -21.07 -2.97 3.90
N ILE A 249 -20.58 -1.72 3.79
CA ILE A 249 -19.21 -1.37 4.14
C ILE A 249 -18.96 -1.61 5.64
N ASP A 250 -19.93 -1.25 6.49
CA ASP A 250 -19.80 -1.41 7.95
C ASP A 250 -19.68 -2.89 8.34
N GLU A 251 -20.50 -3.76 7.76
CA GLU A 251 -20.37 -5.21 7.93
C GLU A 251 -19.00 -5.73 7.49
N GLY A 252 -18.52 -5.26 6.33
CA GLY A 252 -17.18 -5.58 5.86
C GLY A 252 -16.08 -5.09 6.80
N ALA A 253 -16.21 -3.88 7.35
CA ALA A 253 -15.26 -3.31 8.29
C ALA A 253 -15.21 -4.11 9.60
N PHE A 254 -16.36 -4.55 10.12
CA PHE A 254 -16.42 -5.43 11.28
C PHE A 254 -15.76 -6.78 11.01
N ARG A 255 -15.95 -7.39 9.84
CA ARG A 255 -15.27 -8.65 9.50
C ARG A 255 -13.76 -8.50 9.42
N ILE A 256 -13.27 -7.38 8.89
CA ILE A 256 -11.83 -7.08 8.88
C ILE A 256 -11.33 -6.93 10.32
N HIS A 257 -12.02 -6.17 11.15
CA HIS A 257 -11.68 -6.05 12.57
C HIS A 257 -11.65 -7.41 13.28
N ASP A 258 -12.68 -8.24 13.11
CA ASP A 258 -12.75 -9.58 13.69
C ASP A 258 -11.53 -10.44 13.28
N SER A 259 -11.07 -10.33 12.03
CA SER A 259 -9.89 -11.05 11.55
C SER A 259 -8.57 -10.63 12.22
N LEU A 260 -8.48 -9.38 12.71
CA LEU A 260 -7.35 -8.89 13.48
C LEU A 260 -7.40 -9.39 14.93
N VAL A 261 -8.60 -9.49 15.50
CA VAL A 261 -8.81 -9.89 16.89
C VAL A 261 -8.73 -11.41 17.07
N ASP A 262 -9.26 -12.19 16.13
CA ASP A 262 -9.27 -13.66 16.21
C ASP A 262 -7.93 -14.31 15.79
N GLY A 263 -7.00 -13.51 15.29
CA GLY A 263 -5.65 -13.94 14.87
C GLY A 263 -5.58 -14.59 13.48
N SER A 264 -6.69 -14.68 12.74
CA SER A 264 -6.71 -15.25 11.39
C SER A 264 -5.89 -14.43 10.41
N ALA A 265 -5.93 -13.09 10.50
CA ALA A 265 -5.09 -12.21 9.69
C ALA A 265 -3.60 -12.39 10.04
N MET A 266 -3.25 -12.48 11.33
CA MET A 266 -1.86 -12.74 11.75
C MET A 266 -1.35 -14.07 11.19
N ALA A 267 -2.15 -15.14 11.26
CA ALA A 267 -1.76 -16.45 10.76
C ALA A 267 -1.47 -16.44 9.24
N LEU A 268 -2.21 -15.65 8.46
CA LEU A 268 -1.96 -15.48 7.03
C LEU A 268 -0.77 -14.56 6.74
N PHE A 269 -0.54 -13.53 7.55
CA PHE A 269 0.66 -12.72 7.48
C PHE A 269 1.92 -13.57 7.66
N GLU A 270 1.96 -14.43 8.68
CA GLU A 270 3.09 -15.34 8.91
C GLU A 270 3.31 -16.29 7.72
N GLN A 271 2.23 -16.88 7.19
CA GLN A 271 2.29 -17.76 6.02
C GLN A 271 2.81 -17.02 4.78
N MET A 272 2.33 -15.81 4.52
CA MET A 272 2.80 -14.97 3.42
C MET A 272 4.29 -14.66 3.55
N CYS A 273 4.74 -14.21 4.72
CA CYS A 273 6.15 -13.94 4.98
C CYS A 273 7.03 -15.19 4.81
N ILE A 274 6.58 -16.35 5.30
CA ILE A 274 7.32 -17.62 5.17
C ILE A 274 7.39 -18.07 3.71
N ALA A 275 6.28 -17.97 2.97
CA ALA A 275 6.24 -18.27 1.54
C ALA A 275 7.16 -17.35 0.73
N GLN A 276 7.40 -16.13 1.22
CA GLN A 276 8.35 -15.17 0.67
C GLN A 276 9.72 -15.20 1.36
N GLY A 277 10.11 -16.32 1.99
CA GLY A 277 11.50 -16.56 2.39
C GLY A 277 11.89 -16.20 3.82
N VAL A 278 10.97 -15.65 4.62
CA VAL A 278 11.21 -15.42 6.06
C VAL A 278 11.25 -16.74 6.81
N GLU A 279 12.23 -16.94 7.69
CA GLU A 279 12.29 -18.14 8.52
C GLU A 279 11.13 -18.20 9.52
N GLN A 280 10.44 -19.34 9.61
CA GLN A 280 9.33 -19.56 10.56
C GLN A 280 9.71 -19.25 12.01
N ALA A 281 10.98 -19.46 12.39
CA ALA A 281 11.47 -19.17 13.74
C ALA A 281 11.31 -17.70 14.13
N MET A 282 11.25 -16.77 13.17
CA MET A 282 11.07 -15.34 13.42
C MET A 282 9.81 -15.03 14.21
N PHE A 283 8.69 -15.73 13.92
CA PHE A 283 7.40 -15.47 14.54
C PHE A 283 7.15 -16.27 15.83
N SER A 284 8.07 -17.17 16.21
CA SER A 284 7.88 -18.08 17.36
C SER A 284 7.88 -17.39 18.73
N SER A 285 8.39 -16.16 18.83
CA SER A 285 8.32 -15.34 20.04
C SER A 285 8.54 -13.86 19.69
N GLU A 286 8.08 -12.97 20.57
CA GLU A 286 8.37 -11.54 20.47
C GLU A 286 9.88 -11.25 20.44
N HIS A 287 10.66 -11.97 21.26
CA HIS A 287 12.13 -11.84 21.27
C HIS A 287 12.74 -12.14 19.89
N ASN A 288 12.29 -13.21 19.22
CA ASN A 288 12.79 -13.58 17.90
C ASN A 288 12.37 -12.57 16.82
N LEU A 289 11.16 -12.01 16.91
CA LEU A 289 10.70 -10.96 16.01
C LEU A 289 11.57 -9.71 16.17
N LEU A 290 11.74 -9.20 17.40
CA LEU A 290 12.54 -8.01 17.67
C LEU A 290 14.00 -8.21 17.25
N LYS A 291 14.55 -9.41 17.48
CA LYS A 291 15.90 -9.78 17.02
C LYS A 291 15.99 -9.79 15.50
N GLY A 292 15.03 -10.41 14.82
CA GLY A 292 14.98 -10.52 13.36
C GLY A 292 14.81 -9.18 12.65
N LEU A 293 14.11 -8.24 13.29
CA LEU A 293 13.97 -6.85 12.86
C LEU A 293 15.19 -5.98 13.20
N GLY A 294 16.21 -6.53 13.87
CA GLY A 294 17.40 -5.79 14.30
C GLY A 294 17.16 -4.83 15.47
N LEU A 295 15.99 -4.86 16.12
CA LEU A 295 15.60 -3.94 17.19
C LEU A 295 16.21 -4.28 18.55
N LEU A 296 16.90 -5.42 18.67
CA LEU A 296 17.66 -5.81 19.87
C LEU A 296 19.17 -5.59 19.72
N ASP A 297 19.61 -4.89 18.67
CA ASP A 297 21.03 -4.59 18.49
C ASP A 297 21.50 -3.58 19.55
N SER A 298 22.52 -3.97 20.31
CA SER A 298 23.12 -3.16 21.38
C SER A 298 23.82 -1.89 20.88
N GLU A 299 24.09 -1.79 19.58
CA GLU A 299 24.69 -0.60 18.96
C GLU A 299 23.67 0.47 18.56
N LEU A 300 22.36 0.17 18.67
CA LEU A 300 21.31 1.15 18.41
C LEU A 300 21.34 2.28 19.44
N ASN A 301 21.31 3.51 18.94
CA ASN A 301 21.17 4.69 19.77
C ASN A 301 19.70 5.12 19.80
N THR A 302 19.18 5.41 21.00
CA THR A 302 17.84 5.95 21.20
C THR A 302 17.96 7.33 21.84
N THR A 303 17.21 8.29 21.32
CA THR A 303 17.07 9.62 21.92
C THR A 303 15.60 9.89 22.16
N GLU A 304 15.25 10.15 23.42
CA GLU A 304 13.91 10.54 23.82
C GLU A 304 13.80 12.07 23.88
N PHE A 305 12.69 12.61 23.39
CA PHE A 305 12.41 14.04 23.41
C PHE A 305 11.29 14.34 24.43
N PRO A 306 11.63 14.58 25.71
CA PRO A 306 10.62 14.87 26.72
C PRO A 306 9.99 16.25 26.51
N VAL A 307 8.68 16.35 26.76
CA VAL A 307 7.97 17.63 26.70
C VAL A 307 8.32 18.45 27.96
N PRO A 308 8.79 19.71 27.82
CA PRO A 308 9.30 20.49 28.95
C PRO A 308 8.20 21.02 29.90
N GLN A 309 6.95 21.03 29.46
CA GLN A 309 5.81 21.55 30.23
C GLN A 309 4.57 20.65 30.05
N PRO A 310 3.71 20.50 31.08
CA PRO A 310 2.43 19.81 30.95
C PRO A 310 1.52 20.52 29.93
N GLY A 311 0.77 19.76 29.14
CA GLY A 311 -0.13 20.30 28.13
C GLY A 311 -0.82 19.20 27.31
N TRP A 312 -1.42 19.62 26.20
CA TRP A 312 -2.03 18.73 25.21
C TRP A 312 -1.25 18.81 23.91
N ILE A 313 -1.03 17.68 23.24
CA ILE A 313 -0.43 17.66 21.91
C ILE A 313 -1.45 18.29 20.95
N ALA A 314 -1.06 19.39 20.32
CA ALA A 314 -1.92 20.10 19.37
C ALA A 314 -1.73 19.62 17.93
N ASP A 315 -0.52 19.14 17.60
CA ASP A 315 -0.12 18.75 16.25
C ASP A 315 1.13 17.87 16.32
N ILE A 316 1.25 16.92 15.39
CA ILE A 316 2.48 16.16 15.13
C ILE A 316 2.73 16.32 13.63
N ASP A 317 3.76 17.09 13.28
CA ASP A 317 4.04 17.40 11.88
C ASP A 317 4.63 16.17 11.15
N ALA A 318 3.83 15.56 10.28
CA ALA A 318 4.24 14.39 9.52
C ALA A 318 5.43 14.68 8.58
N MET A 319 5.51 15.87 7.99
CA MET A 319 6.58 16.21 7.05
C MET A 319 7.92 16.35 7.77
N ALA A 320 7.90 17.00 8.95
CA ALA A 320 9.08 17.10 9.80
C ALA A 320 9.56 15.70 10.23
N LEU A 321 8.66 14.83 10.66
CA LEU A 321 9.00 13.46 11.04
C LEU A 321 9.56 12.66 9.86
N GLY A 322 8.92 12.73 8.69
CA GLY A 322 9.38 12.06 7.47
C GLY A 322 10.78 12.54 7.04
N THR A 323 11.07 13.83 7.20
CA THR A 323 12.40 14.39 6.94
C THR A 323 13.45 13.81 7.89
N VAL A 324 13.14 13.75 9.19
CA VAL A 324 14.05 13.14 10.18
C VAL A 324 14.29 11.66 9.87
N VAL A 325 13.24 10.90 9.56
CA VAL A 325 13.37 9.47 9.18
C VAL A 325 14.26 9.32 7.95
N LEU A 326 14.09 10.18 6.94
CA LEU A 326 14.93 10.18 5.75
C LEU A 326 16.40 10.49 6.07
N GLU A 327 16.67 11.50 6.92
CA GLU A 327 18.01 11.88 7.35
C GLU A 327 18.70 10.79 8.19
N LEU A 328 17.93 10.02 8.96
CA LEU A 328 18.41 8.86 9.73
C LEU A 328 18.59 7.59 8.87
N GLY A 329 18.33 7.65 7.56
CA GLY A 329 18.51 6.54 6.63
C GLY A 329 17.32 5.59 6.50
N GLY A 330 16.15 5.95 7.04
CA GLY A 330 14.91 5.18 6.89
C GLY A 330 14.23 5.31 5.53
N GLY A 331 14.68 6.26 4.69
CA GLY A 331 14.14 6.52 3.35
C GLY A 331 15.23 6.58 2.27
N ARG A 332 14.81 6.79 1.02
CA ARG A 332 15.71 6.84 -0.16
C ARG A 332 15.83 8.27 -0.66
N GLN A 333 17.06 8.77 -0.77
CA GLN A 333 17.34 10.11 -1.31
C GLN A 333 17.33 10.18 -2.85
N GLY A 334 17.23 9.04 -3.56
CA GLY A 334 17.14 8.98 -5.01
C GLY A 334 16.58 7.65 -5.52
N VAL A 335 16.12 7.62 -6.77
CA VAL A 335 15.69 6.40 -7.46
C VAL A 335 16.96 5.66 -7.91
N GLY A 336 17.34 4.61 -7.18
CA GLY A 336 18.41 3.69 -7.57
C GLY A 336 18.02 2.79 -8.73
#